data_AF-A0AAW7Z010-F1
#
_entry.id   AF-A0AAW7Z010-F1
#
_cell.length_a   1.000
_cell.length_b   1.000
_cell.length_c   1.000
_cell.angle_alpha   90.00
_cell.angle_beta   90.00
_cell.angle_gamma   90.00
#
_symmetry.space_group_name_H-M   'P 1'
#
loop_
_entity.id
_entity.type
_entity.pdbx_description
1 polymer ?
#
loop_
_entity_poly.entity_id
_entity_poly.type
_entity_poly.pdbx_seq_one_letter_code
_entity_poly.pdbx_strand_id
1 'polypeptide(L)' 'GVYPPASTVKPQLAVMGLELGKISVEQRIWDPGWFQIPNTKRRFRDWKRWGHGWVDVYKAIEQSVDTYFYKLAYETGIN' A
#
# COMPACT_ATOMS: atom_id res chain seq x y z
N GLY A 1 23.42 -9.83 11.03
CA GLY A 1 22.11 -9.65 11.70
C GLY A 1 21.03 -9.51 10.64
N VAL A 2 19.79 -9.87 10.98
CA VAL A 2 18.64 -9.80 10.05
C VAL A 2 17.85 -8.53 10.37
N TYR A 3 17.56 -7.72 9.34
CA TYR A 3 16.80 -6.47 9.48
C TYR A 3 15.52 -6.52 8.63
N PRO A 4 14.43 -5.88 9.09
CA PRO A 4 13.23 -5.75 8.28
C PRO A 4 13.52 -4.83 7.07
N PRO A 5 13.18 -5.24 5.84
CA PRO A 5 13.52 -4.48 4.63
C PRO A 5 12.69 -3.20 4.46
N ALA A 6 11.65 -2.97 5.27
CA ALA A 6 10.82 -1.76 5.27
C ALA A 6 10.36 -1.38 3.84
N SER A 7 10.31 -0.09 3.51
CA SER A 7 9.82 0.40 2.21
C SER A 7 10.63 -0.06 0.99
N THR A 8 11.79 -0.70 1.16
CA THR A 8 12.61 -1.15 0.02
C THR A 8 11.97 -2.29 -0.78
N VAL A 9 10.95 -2.97 -0.22
CA VAL A 9 10.22 -4.04 -0.91
C VAL A 9 9.03 -3.55 -1.74
N LYS A 10 8.67 -2.27 -1.65
CA LYS A 10 7.46 -1.70 -2.27
C LYS A 10 7.42 -1.87 -3.80
N PRO A 11 8.51 -1.61 -4.55
CA PRO A 11 8.52 -1.86 -5.99
C PRO A 11 8.20 -3.32 -6.34
N GLN A 12 8.74 -4.27 -5.59
CA GLN A 12 8.53 -5.70 -5.79
C GLN A 12 7.08 -6.10 -5.49
N LEU A 13 6.50 -5.55 -4.42
CA LEU A 13 5.08 -5.75 -4.10
C LEU A 13 4.16 -5.15 -5.18
N ALA A 14 4.51 -3.99 -5.74
CA ALA A 14 3.76 -3.40 -6.85
C ALA A 14 3.78 -4.29 -8.09
N VAL A 15 4.95 -4.81 -8.48
CA VAL A 15 5.07 -5.76 -9.60
C VAL A 15 4.24 -7.01 -9.35
N MET A 16 4.32 -7.59 -8.15
CA MET A 16 3.50 -8.74 -7.76
C MET A 16 2.00 -8.42 -7.86
N GLY A 17 1.56 -7.25 -7.40
CA GLY A 17 0.17 -6.83 -7.47
C GLY A 17 -0.35 -6.67 -8.89
N LEU A 18 0.49 -6.17 -9.81
CA LEU A 18 0.17 -6.05 -11.23
C LEU A 18 0.08 -7.43 -11.89
N GLU A 19 1.06 -8.31 -11.63
CA GLU A 19 1.09 -9.67 -12.18
C GLU A 19 -0.12 -10.50 -11.74
N LEU A 20 -0.51 -10.40 -10.48
CA LEU A 20 -1.69 -11.08 -9.93
C LEU A 20 -3.02 -10.41 -10.30
N GLY A 21 -3.00 -9.32 -11.07
CA GLY A 21 -4.18 -8.56 -11.46
C GLY A 21 -4.94 -7.93 -10.28
N LYS A 22 -4.28 -7.74 -9.14
CA LYS A 22 -4.86 -7.14 -7.92
C LYS A 22 -4.91 -5.62 -7.98
N ILE A 23 -4.04 -5.02 -8.78
CA ILE A 23 -4.01 -3.59 -9.10
C ILE A 23 -3.82 -3.43 -10.60
N SER A 24 -4.25 -2.29 -11.15
CA SER A 24 -3.84 -1.81 -12.49
C SER A 24 -3.11 -0.47 -12.36
N VAL A 25 -2.39 -0.08 -13.41
CA VAL A 25 -1.64 1.19 -13.43
C VAL A 25 -2.55 2.42 -13.46
N GLU A 26 -3.79 2.27 -13.94
CA GLU A 26 -4.82 3.30 -13.98
C GLU A 26 -5.61 3.39 -12.66
N GLN A 27 -5.59 2.33 -11.85
CA GLN A 27 -6.32 2.29 -10.59
C GLN A 27 -5.75 3.28 -9.59
N ARG A 28 -6.64 4.09 -9.02
CA ARG A 28 -6.33 5.01 -7.92
C ARG A 28 -7.05 4.61 -6.66
N ILE A 29 -6.40 4.83 -5.53
CA ILE A 29 -6.98 4.67 -4.20
C ILE A 29 -6.93 6.00 -3.46
N TRP A 30 -7.86 6.19 -2.52
CA TRP A 30 -7.84 7.34 -1.63
C TRP A 30 -7.04 7.02 -0.36
N ASP A 31 -6.01 7.81 -0.10
CA ASP A 31 -5.20 7.74 1.11
C ASP A 31 -5.52 8.91 2.06
N PRO A 32 -6.27 8.66 3.16
CA PRO A 32 -6.53 9.65 4.21
C PRO A 32 -5.43 9.70 5.30
N GLY A 33 -4.30 9.03 5.10
CA GLY A 33 -3.19 8.91 6.06
C GLY A 33 -3.24 7.66 6.92
N TRP A 34 -4.16 6.75 6.62
CA TRP A 34 -4.30 5.47 7.31
C TRP A 34 -5.12 4.46 6.48
N PHE A 35 -4.88 3.19 6.75
CA PHE A 35 -5.68 2.06 6.29
C PHE A 35 -6.32 1.34 7.49
N GLN A 36 -7.55 0.85 7.33
CA GLN A 36 -8.24 0.05 8.34
C GLN A 36 -8.79 -1.19 7.67
N ILE A 37 -8.45 -2.36 8.23
CA ILE A 37 -9.00 -3.62 7.75
C ILE A 37 -10.50 -3.63 8.07
N PRO A 38 -11.37 -3.99 7.10
CA PRO A 38 -12.81 -4.10 7.33
C PRO A 38 -13.11 -4.94 8.58
N ASN A 39 -14.10 -4.52 9.38
CA ASN A 39 -14.50 -5.18 10.63
C ASN A 39 -13.46 -5.19 11.76
N THR A 40 -12.38 -4.41 11.66
CA THR A 40 -11.43 -4.21 12.76
C THR A 40 -11.40 -2.76 13.25
N LYS A 41 -10.97 -2.53 14.49
CA LYS A 41 -10.78 -1.17 15.05
C LYS A 41 -9.36 -0.61 14.82
N ARG A 42 -8.42 -1.45 14.37
CA ARG A 42 -7.00 -1.08 14.26
C ARG A 42 -6.77 -0.29 12.97
N ARG A 43 -6.12 0.87 13.12
CA ARG A 43 -5.64 1.67 11.98
C ARG A 43 -4.15 1.48 11.79
N PHE A 44 -3.76 1.16 10.57
CA PHE A 44 -2.39 1.15 10.09
C PHE A 44 -2.11 2.53 9.52
N ARG A 45 -1.19 3.26 10.14
CA ARG A 45 -0.93 4.66 9.77
C ARG A 45 0.03 4.72 8.59
N ASP A 46 -0.21 5.68 7.72
CA ASP A 46 0.77 6.13 6.76
C ASP A 46 1.80 7.04 7.46
N TRP A 47 3.02 7.11 6.92
CA TRP A 47 4.03 8.05 7.39
C TRP A 47 3.54 9.51 7.29
N LYS A 48 2.69 9.81 6.30
CA LYS A 48 2.06 11.13 6.17
C LYS A 48 0.69 11.15 6.85
N ARG A 49 0.64 11.82 8.01
CA ARG A 49 -0.56 11.89 8.88
C ARG A 49 -1.86 12.32 8.19
N TRP A 50 -1.76 13.19 7.18
CA TRP A 50 -2.92 13.73 6.43
C TRP A 50 -3.17 13.00 5.12
N GLY A 51 -2.35 12.00 4.81
CA GLY A 51 -2.42 11.22 3.59
C GLY A 51 -1.91 11.92 2.34
N HIS A 52 -1.97 11.18 1.25
CA HIS A 52 -1.52 11.55 -0.07
C HIS A 52 -2.66 11.86 -1.05
N GLY A 53 -3.92 11.76 -0.60
CA GLY A 53 -5.10 11.96 -1.43
C GLY A 53 -5.28 10.81 -2.42
N TRP A 54 -5.55 11.10 -3.69
CA TRP A 54 -5.57 10.07 -4.74
C TRP A 54 -4.15 9.60 -5.07
N VAL A 55 -3.95 8.28 -5.04
CA VAL A 55 -2.66 7.62 -5.24
C VAL A 55 -2.82 6.48 -6.25
N ASP A 56 -2.03 6.51 -7.32
CA ASP A 56 -1.79 5.39 -8.23
C ASP A 56 -0.49 4.65 -7.85
N VAL A 57 -0.20 3.56 -8.56
CA VAL A 57 0.97 2.72 -8.26
C VAL A 57 2.30 3.47 -8.41
N TYR A 58 2.40 4.41 -9.35
CA TYR A 58 3.60 5.20 -9.57
C TYR A 58 3.85 6.14 -8.39
N LYS A 59 2.83 6.90 -7.99
CA LYS A 59 2.88 7.79 -6.82
C LYS A 59 3.09 7.02 -5.52
N ALA A 60 2.54 5.80 -5.43
CA ALA A 60 2.73 4.93 -4.28
C ALA A 60 4.20 4.54 -4.08
N ILE A 61 4.92 4.25 -5.18
CA ILE A 61 6.36 3.94 -5.15
C ILE A 61 7.16 5.22 -4.91
N GLU A 62 6.89 6.30 -5.65
CA GLU A 62 7.61 7.57 -5.58
C GLU A 62 7.58 8.17 -4.16
N GLN A 63 6.39 8.22 -3.55
CA GLN A 63 6.19 8.83 -2.23
C GLN A 63 6.14 7.78 -1.11
N SER A 64 6.46 6.52 -1.42
CA SER A 64 6.49 5.44 -0.44
C SER A 64 5.19 5.37 0.38
N VAL A 65 4.03 5.44 -0.27
CA VAL A 65 2.71 5.52 0.39
C VAL A 65 2.35 4.18 1.03
N ASP A 66 2.34 4.11 2.35
CA ASP A 66 2.09 2.86 3.09
C ASP A 66 0.64 2.38 2.93
N THR A 67 -0.34 3.30 2.94
CA THR A 67 -1.76 2.98 2.78
C THR A 67 -2.03 2.16 1.52
N TYR A 68 -1.30 2.44 0.44
CA TYR A 68 -1.40 1.70 -0.82
C TYR A 68 -0.98 0.24 -0.66
N PHE A 69 0.19 0.01 -0.05
CA PHE A 69 0.71 -1.33 0.14
C PHE A 69 -0.03 -2.11 1.23
N TYR A 70 -0.64 -1.44 2.23
CA TYR A 70 -1.54 -2.11 3.18
C TYR A 70 -2.80 -2.64 2.49
N LYS A 71 -3.43 -1.83 1.63
CA LYS A 71 -4.60 -2.26 0.85
C LYS A 71 -4.24 -3.41 -0.08
N LEU A 72 -3.11 -3.30 -0.80
CA LEU A 72 -2.63 -4.35 -1.69
C LEU A 72 -2.38 -5.65 -0.94
N ALA A 73 -1.68 -5.62 0.20
CA ALA A 73 -1.42 -6.80 1.02
C ALA A 73 -2.72 -7.48 1.50
N TYR A 74 -3.74 -6.68 1.86
CA TYR A 74 -5.06 -7.19 2.21
C TYR A 74 -5.78 -7.85 1.02
N GLU A 75 -5.77 -7.23 -0.17
CA GLU A 75 -6.45 -7.75 -1.37
C GLU A 75 -5.74 -8.95 -2.02
N THR A 76 -4.41 -9.04 -1.83
CA THR A 76 -3.61 -10.17 -2.31
C THR A 76 -3.81 -11.41 -1.45
N GLY A 77 -4.27 -11.25 -0.21
CA GLY A 77 -4.51 -12.36 0.70
C GLY A 77 -3.19 -13.03 1.07
N ILE A 78 -2.40 -12.38 1.92
CA ILE A 78 -1.45 -13.13 2.75
C ILE A 78 -2.31 -13.96 3.71
N ASN A 79 -2.63 -15.19 3.30
CA ASN A 79 -3.23 -16.22 4.15
C ASN A 79 -2.19 -16.76 5.13
#